data_AF-A0A8J8J068-F1
#
_entry.id   AF-A0A8J8J068-F1
#
_cell.length_a   1.000
_cell.length_b   1.000
_cell.length_c   1.000
_cell.angle_alpha   90.00
_cell.angle_beta   90.00
_cell.angle_gamma   90.00
#
_symmetry.space_group_name_H-M   'P 1'
#
loop_
_entity.id
_entity.type
_entity.pdbx_description
1 polymer ?
#
loop_
_entity_poly.entity_id
_entity_poly.type
_entity_poly.pdbx_seq_one_letter_code
_entity_poly.pdbx_strand_id
1 'polypeptide(L)'
;MEYKPIRKVVSGNYAAAYAVKHARVEVVAAYPITPQTSIIEKIAEFIANDEIENIQYVPVESEHSAMAASIGASATGARAFTATSAQGLALMHEMLHWAAGARLPIVMVDVNRAMAPPWSVWDDQTDSLSQRDTGWMQFYAENNQEVYDGVLMAFKIAETVNLPAMVIESAFILSHTYDVVEMIPQELVDEFLPPRKPLYTLTDFDNPISVGALGTPSDYYEFRYKLAKAMEDAKKVIHEVGKEFGERFGRDYSQMIELYRTEDADFVFMGMGSLMGTVKQAVDLLREEGYKVGAAKVRWFRPFPSEELYELAKNVQAIAVLDRNFSFGQEGILFNEAKGALYNTDAKPLMKNYIVGLGGRDFTVNDVRKIAENMKAIIDKGELDVEVDWYHLKR
;
A
#
# COMPACT_ATOMS: atom_id res chain seq x y z
N MET A 1 22.65 -1.55 16.32
CA MET A 1 23.90 -1.93 15.64
C MET A 1 23.85 -1.25 14.28
N GLU A 2 24.81 -0.39 13.95
CA GLU A 2 24.80 0.31 12.66
C GLU A 2 25.32 -0.68 11.60
N TYR A 3 24.41 -1.33 10.88
CA TYR A 3 24.77 -2.19 9.75
C TYR A 3 25.05 -1.33 8.52
N LYS A 4 25.88 -1.82 7.60
CA LYS A 4 26.18 -1.11 6.36
C LYS A 4 25.21 -1.56 5.26
N PRO A 5 24.31 -0.69 4.76
CA PRO A 5 23.41 -1.07 3.69
C PRO A 5 24.14 -1.24 2.35
N ILE A 6 23.55 -2.03 1.46
CA ILE A 6 23.98 -2.19 0.07
C ILE A 6 23.21 -1.16 -0.76
N ARG A 7 23.90 -0.12 -1.21
CA ARG A 7 23.28 0.92 -2.05
C ARG A 7 23.24 0.48 -3.50
N LYS A 8 22.05 0.47 -4.10
CA LYS A 8 21.86 0.25 -5.54
C LYS A 8 20.96 1.33 -6.14
N VAL A 9 21.24 1.70 -7.38
CA VAL A 9 20.36 2.57 -8.17
C VAL A 9 19.41 1.68 -8.95
N VAL A 10 18.13 1.66 -8.56
CA VAL A 10 17.11 0.77 -9.11
C VAL A 10 15.76 1.48 -9.22
N SER A 11 14.89 1.00 -10.10
CA SER A 11 13.49 1.42 -10.10
C SER A 11 12.68 0.76 -8.98
N GLY A 12 11.47 1.25 -8.71
CA GLY A 12 10.53 0.65 -7.75
C GLY A 12 10.26 -0.82 -8.06
N ASN A 13 10.00 -1.15 -9.33
CA ASN A 13 9.82 -2.53 -9.78
C ASN A 13 11.03 -3.42 -9.46
N TYR A 14 12.25 -2.91 -9.68
CA TYR A 14 13.45 -3.68 -9.37
C TYR A 14 13.68 -3.75 -7.86
N ALA A 15 13.35 -2.70 -7.11
CA ALA A 15 13.36 -2.70 -5.66
C ALA A 15 12.43 -3.79 -5.09
N ALA A 16 11.21 -3.93 -5.62
CA ALA A 16 10.30 -5.03 -5.32
C ALA A 16 10.92 -6.40 -5.63
N ALA A 17 11.51 -6.59 -6.82
CA ALA A 17 12.17 -7.84 -7.18
C ALA A 17 13.34 -8.21 -6.24
N TYR A 18 14.15 -7.23 -5.84
CA TYR A 18 15.21 -7.44 -4.83
C TYR A 18 14.63 -7.79 -3.46
N ALA A 19 13.52 -7.17 -3.06
CA ALA A 19 12.85 -7.52 -1.79
C ALA A 19 12.28 -8.95 -1.82
N VAL A 20 11.70 -9.38 -2.94
CA VAL A 20 11.23 -10.77 -3.15
C VAL A 20 12.38 -11.77 -3.02
N LYS A 21 13.52 -11.48 -3.67
CA LYS A 21 14.75 -12.26 -3.51
C LYS A 21 15.18 -12.33 -2.05
N HIS A 22 15.29 -11.19 -1.37
CA HIS A 22 15.76 -11.14 0.01
C HIS A 22 14.76 -11.76 1.00
N ALA A 23 13.47 -11.71 0.72
CA ALA A 23 12.42 -12.33 1.52
C ALA A 23 12.37 -13.85 1.39
N ARG A 24 13.26 -14.50 0.62
CA ARG A 24 13.26 -15.96 0.41
C ARG A 24 11.89 -16.47 -0.06
N VAL A 25 11.28 -15.77 -1.02
CA VAL A 25 10.02 -16.21 -1.62
C VAL A 25 10.25 -17.56 -2.31
N GLU A 26 9.31 -18.48 -2.11
CA GLU A 26 9.41 -19.87 -2.58
C GLU A 26 8.57 -20.12 -3.84
N VAL A 27 7.49 -19.36 -4.05
CA VAL A 27 6.67 -19.46 -5.27
C VAL A 27 6.29 -18.09 -5.80
N VAL A 28 6.52 -17.88 -7.09
CA VAL A 28 6.10 -16.69 -7.84
C VAL A 28 5.19 -17.12 -8.97
N ALA A 29 3.91 -16.72 -8.91
CA ALA A 29 2.97 -16.90 -10.01
C ALA A 29 2.92 -15.62 -10.85
N ALA A 30 3.22 -15.73 -12.14
CA ALA A 30 3.55 -14.57 -12.97
C ALA A 30 2.68 -14.48 -14.23
N TYR A 31 2.12 -13.29 -14.45
CA TYR A 31 1.45 -12.89 -15.68
C TYR A 31 1.84 -11.45 -16.04
N PRO A 32 2.14 -11.13 -17.32
CA PRO A 32 2.60 -9.80 -17.68
C PRO A 32 1.46 -8.79 -17.86
N ILE A 33 1.54 -7.66 -17.18
CA ILE A 33 0.74 -6.47 -17.44
C ILE A 33 1.54 -5.20 -17.13
N THR A 34 1.53 -4.23 -18.03
CA THR A 34 2.24 -2.95 -17.80
C THR A 34 1.57 -2.18 -16.65
N PRO A 35 2.34 -1.55 -15.73
CA PRO A 35 3.80 -1.42 -15.71
C PRO A 35 4.52 -2.43 -14.80
N GLN A 36 3.83 -3.36 -14.13
CA GLN A 36 4.50 -4.29 -13.22
C GLN A 36 5.43 -5.29 -13.91
N THR A 37 5.25 -5.56 -15.22
CA THR A 37 5.95 -6.65 -15.93
C THR A 37 7.45 -6.76 -15.62
N SER A 38 8.17 -5.64 -15.48
CA SER A 38 9.61 -5.70 -15.19
C SER A 38 9.96 -6.27 -13.80
N ILE A 39 9.02 -6.34 -12.84
CA ILE A 39 9.16 -7.05 -11.56
C ILE A 39 9.36 -8.54 -11.83
N ILE A 40 8.38 -9.15 -12.52
CA ILE A 40 8.39 -10.60 -12.77
C ILE A 40 9.52 -11.00 -13.73
N GLU A 41 9.85 -10.15 -14.70
CA GLU A 41 11.01 -10.35 -15.57
C GLU A 41 12.33 -10.31 -14.78
N LYS A 42 12.47 -9.37 -13.83
CA LYS A 42 13.68 -9.27 -13.01
C LYS A 42 13.83 -10.44 -12.05
N ILE A 43 12.73 -10.94 -11.49
CA ILE A 43 12.74 -12.17 -10.70
C ILE A 43 13.17 -13.36 -11.57
N ALA A 44 12.60 -13.50 -12.78
CA ALA A 44 13.00 -14.56 -13.71
C ALA A 44 14.49 -14.46 -14.09
N GLU A 45 15.03 -13.26 -14.25
CA GLU A 45 16.47 -13.02 -14.48
C GLU A 45 17.32 -13.50 -13.29
N PHE A 46 16.93 -13.20 -12.04
CA PHE A 46 17.64 -13.70 -10.86
C PHE A 46 17.66 -15.23 -10.80
N ILE A 47 16.55 -15.87 -11.16
CA ILE A 47 16.46 -17.34 -11.20
C ILE A 47 17.37 -17.90 -12.29
N ALA A 48 17.35 -17.32 -13.49
CA ALA A 48 18.17 -17.75 -14.61
C ALA A 48 19.68 -17.59 -14.36
N ASN A 49 20.06 -16.67 -13.45
CA ASN A 49 21.43 -16.41 -13.04
C ASN A 49 21.85 -17.14 -11.75
N ASP A 50 21.05 -18.09 -11.25
CA ASP A 50 21.30 -18.83 -10.01
C ASP A 50 21.46 -17.92 -8.76
N GLU A 51 20.81 -16.75 -8.77
CA GLU A 51 20.87 -15.78 -7.67
C GLU A 51 19.82 -16.03 -6.58
N ILE A 52 18.79 -16.85 -6.85
CA ILE A 52 17.76 -17.26 -5.89
C ILE A 52 17.71 -18.79 -5.85
N GLU A 53 17.92 -19.34 -4.66
CA GLU A 53 17.78 -20.77 -4.41
C GLU A 53 16.34 -21.10 -3.99
N ASN A 54 15.87 -22.31 -4.34
CA ASN A 54 14.61 -22.89 -3.85
C ASN A 54 13.33 -22.08 -4.16
N ILE A 55 13.26 -21.47 -5.34
CA ILE A 55 12.07 -20.75 -5.82
C ILE A 55 11.44 -21.45 -7.03
N GLN A 56 10.12 -21.50 -7.08
CA GLN A 56 9.35 -21.96 -8.23
C GLN A 56 8.71 -20.76 -8.94
N TYR A 57 9.07 -20.56 -10.20
CA TYR A 57 8.46 -19.54 -11.06
C TYR A 57 7.42 -20.19 -11.96
N VAL A 58 6.17 -19.77 -11.83
CA VAL A 58 5.02 -20.36 -12.52
C VAL A 58 4.44 -19.34 -13.50
N PRO A 59 4.75 -19.43 -14.81
CA PRO A 59 4.08 -18.65 -15.85
C PRO A 59 2.64 -19.17 -15.97
N VAL A 60 1.67 -18.30 -15.73
CA VAL A 60 0.25 -18.63 -15.84
C VAL A 60 -0.39 -17.98 -17.07
N GLU A 61 -1.63 -18.32 -17.37
CA GLU A 61 -2.38 -17.85 -18.53
C GLU A 61 -3.20 -16.57 -18.28
N SER A 62 -3.38 -16.15 -17.02
CA SER A 62 -4.07 -14.93 -16.64
C SER A 62 -3.78 -14.51 -15.20
N GLU A 63 -4.14 -13.29 -14.81
CA GLU A 63 -4.05 -12.81 -13.44
C GLU A 63 -4.95 -13.58 -12.45
N HIS A 64 -6.13 -14.06 -12.90
CA HIS A 64 -6.96 -14.95 -12.08
C HIS A 64 -6.18 -16.21 -11.67
N SER A 65 -5.55 -16.85 -12.65
CA SER A 65 -4.71 -18.03 -12.47
C SER A 65 -3.46 -17.73 -11.63
N ALA A 66 -2.91 -16.51 -11.70
CA ALA A 66 -1.77 -16.10 -10.88
C ALA A 66 -2.14 -16.11 -9.38
N MET A 67 -3.29 -15.53 -9.03
CA MET A 67 -3.76 -15.54 -7.64
C MET A 67 -4.19 -16.95 -7.20
N ALA A 68 -4.82 -17.75 -8.08
CA ALA A 68 -5.16 -19.14 -7.77
C ALA A 68 -3.93 -20.01 -7.49
N ALA A 69 -2.87 -19.90 -8.29
CA ALA A 69 -1.59 -20.57 -8.05
C ALA A 69 -0.95 -20.11 -6.73
N SER A 70 -1.01 -18.80 -6.43
CA SER A 70 -0.49 -18.23 -5.18
C SER A 70 -1.24 -18.74 -3.94
N ILE A 71 -2.56 -18.93 -4.04
CA ILE A 71 -3.40 -19.55 -3.01
C ILE A 71 -2.98 -20.99 -2.76
N GLY A 72 -2.82 -21.78 -3.83
CA GLY A 72 -2.33 -23.16 -3.72
C GLY A 72 -0.98 -23.24 -3.03
N ALA A 73 0.00 -22.44 -3.48
CA ALA A 73 1.32 -22.37 -2.89
C ALA A 73 1.31 -21.95 -1.42
N SER A 74 0.53 -20.92 -1.08
CA SER A 74 0.47 -20.44 0.30
C SER A 74 -0.20 -21.46 1.23
N ALA A 75 -1.19 -22.21 0.74
CA ALA A 75 -1.86 -23.26 1.48
C ALA A 75 -1.00 -24.52 1.71
N THR A 76 0.03 -24.76 0.87
CA THR A 76 1.03 -25.82 1.12
C THR A 76 2.16 -25.39 2.05
N GLY A 77 2.10 -24.16 2.57
CA GLY A 77 3.05 -23.60 3.54
C GLY A 77 4.11 -22.67 2.93
N ALA A 78 4.20 -22.59 1.61
CA ALA A 78 5.25 -21.80 0.94
C ALA A 78 5.00 -20.29 1.02
N ARG A 79 6.05 -19.49 1.13
CA ARG A 79 5.97 -18.03 0.97
C ARG A 79 5.68 -17.70 -0.50
N ALA A 80 4.47 -17.21 -0.78
CA ALA A 80 3.96 -16.98 -2.13
C ALA A 80 3.90 -15.49 -2.48
N PHE A 81 4.26 -15.16 -3.73
CA PHE A 81 4.28 -13.82 -4.28
C PHE A 81 3.66 -13.75 -5.68
N THR A 82 3.06 -12.61 -6.00
CA THR A 82 2.68 -12.25 -7.38
C THR A 82 2.75 -10.73 -7.58
N ALA A 83 2.64 -10.26 -8.82
CA ALA A 83 2.55 -8.85 -9.12
C ALA A 83 1.52 -8.59 -10.22
N THR A 84 0.78 -7.49 -10.13
CA THR A 84 -0.25 -7.12 -11.11
C THR A 84 -0.42 -5.60 -11.24
N SER A 85 -1.36 -5.17 -12.09
CA SER A 85 -1.77 -3.78 -12.28
C SER A 85 -3.19 -3.73 -12.84
N ALA A 86 -3.98 -2.71 -12.48
CA ALA A 86 -5.24 -2.36 -13.14
C ALA A 86 -6.20 -3.52 -13.49
N GLN A 87 -6.36 -3.78 -14.79
CA GLN A 87 -7.29 -4.80 -15.31
C GLN A 87 -6.94 -6.20 -14.83
N GLY A 88 -5.64 -6.47 -14.62
CA GLY A 88 -5.17 -7.72 -14.07
C GLY A 88 -5.61 -7.90 -12.61
N LEU A 89 -5.52 -6.84 -11.81
CA LEU A 89 -6.03 -6.85 -10.43
C LEU A 89 -7.55 -7.03 -10.40
N ALA A 90 -8.29 -6.37 -11.31
CA ALA A 90 -9.72 -6.56 -11.43
C ALA A 90 -10.09 -8.02 -11.80
N LEU A 91 -9.28 -8.66 -12.65
CA LEU A 91 -9.46 -10.08 -13.00
C LEU A 91 -9.15 -11.01 -11.83
N MET A 92 -8.31 -10.59 -10.87
CA MET A 92 -8.05 -11.32 -9.61
C MET A 92 -9.17 -11.21 -8.57
N HIS A 93 -10.15 -10.30 -8.72
CA HIS A 93 -11.08 -9.89 -7.65
C HIS A 93 -11.72 -11.07 -6.89
N GLU A 94 -12.24 -12.07 -7.60
CA GLU A 94 -12.81 -13.27 -6.99
C GLU A 94 -11.80 -13.98 -6.07
N MET A 95 -10.58 -14.19 -6.58
CA MET A 95 -9.54 -14.94 -5.88
C MET A 95 -8.97 -14.16 -4.70
N LEU A 96 -9.04 -12.83 -4.69
CA LEU A 96 -8.66 -12.02 -3.53
C LEU A 96 -9.52 -12.36 -2.30
N HIS A 97 -10.82 -12.56 -2.49
CA HIS A 97 -11.72 -13.00 -1.41
C HIS A 97 -11.37 -14.40 -0.91
N TRP A 98 -11.00 -15.32 -1.81
CA TRP A 98 -10.54 -16.66 -1.44
C TRP A 98 -9.26 -16.62 -0.61
N ALA A 99 -8.26 -15.85 -1.02
CA ALA A 99 -7.00 -15.71 -0.29
C ALA A 99 -7.22 -15.20 1.16
N ALA A 100 -8.00 -14.13 1.30
CA ALA A 100 -8.29 -13.54 2.61
C ALA A 100 -9.15 -14.48 3.47
N GLY A 101 -10.21 -15.06 2.90
CA GLY A 101 -11.09 -16.00 3.60
C GLY A 101 -10.37 -17.27 4.05
N ALA A 102 -9.40 -17.75 3.27
CA ALA A 102 -8.56 -18.88 3.61
C ALA A 102 -7.42 -18.52 4.57
N ARG A 103 -7.27 -17.26 4.99
CA ARG A 103 -6.21 -16.81 5.92
C ARG A 103 -4.79 -17.07 5.41
N LEU A 104 -4.57 -16.80 4.13
CA LEU A 104 -3.30 -17.06 3.44
C LEU A 104 -2.46 -15.79 3.34
N PRO A 105 -1.23 -15.75 3.91
CA PRO A 105 -0.38 -14.56 3.91
C PRO A 105 0.39 -14.43 2.57
N ILE A 106 -0.35 -14.17 1.50
CA ILE A 106 0.21 -13.88 0.17
C ILE A 106 0.58 -12.40 0.12
N VAL A 107 1.77 -12.07 -0.37
CA VAL A 107 2.15 -10.69 -0.66
C VAL A 107 2.09 -10.45 -2.17
N MET A 108 1.45 -9.36 -2.56
CA MET A 108 1.35 -8.93 -3.93
C MET A 108 1.90 -7.52 -4.06
N VAL A 109 2.73 -7.26 -5.08
CA VAL A 109 3.00 -5.88 -5.50
C VAL A 109 1.99 -5.49 -6.56
N ASP A 110 1.19 -4.48 -6.25
CA ASP A 110 0.27 -3.87 -7.21
C ASP A 110 0.84 -2.54 -7.69
N VAL A 111 1.13 -2.45 -8.98
CA VAL A 111 1.59 -1.21 -9.59
C VAL A 111 0.36 -0.47 -10.10
N ASN A 112 -0.10 0.50 -9.32
CA ASN A 112 -1.34 1.24 -9.55
C ASN A 112 -1.42 1.84 -10.94
N ARG A 113 -2.50 1.54 -11.64
CA ARG A 113 -2.73 1.96 -13.02
C ARG A 113 -4.21 2.21 -13.27
N ALA A 114 -4.47 3.20 -14.12
CA ALA A 114 -5.82 3.59 -14.53
C ALA A 114 -6.69 2.44 -15.07
N MET A 115 -7.95 2.45 -14.62
CA MET A 115 -8.99 1.55 -15.08
C MET A 115 -9.61 2.01 -16.42
N ALA A 116 -9.89 1.06 -17.31
CA ALA A 116 -10.51 1.33 -18.61
C ALA A 116 -12.06 1.36 -18.53
N PRO A 117 -12.76 2.00 -19.50
CA PRO A 117 -12.26 2.89 -20.57
C PRO A 117 -12.19 4.38 -20.16
N PRO A 118 -11.40 5.23 -20.85
CA PRO A 118 -10.45 4.87 -21.92
C PRO A 118 -9.27 4.06 -21.37
N TRP A 119 -8.57 3.35 -22.25
CA TRP A 119 -7.37 2.63 -21.83
C TRP A 119 -6.25 3.60 -21.47
N SER A 120 -5.62 3.40 -20.33
CA SER A 120 -4.46 4.17 -19.88
C SER A 120 -3.49 3.23 -19.15
N VAL A 121 -2.20 3.49 -19.30
CA VAL A 121 -1.11 2.78 -18.60
C VAL A 121 -0.63 3.54 -17.36
N TRP A 122 -1.08 4.78 -17.21
CA TRP A 122 -0.57 5.73 -16.24
C TRP A 122 -1.20 5.57 -14.85
N ASP A 123 -0.58 6.22 -13.86
CA ASP A 123 -0.89 6.07 -12.44
C ASP A 123 -2.31 6.51 -12.07
N ASP A 124 -2.97 5.67 -11.28
CA ASP A 124 -4.30 5.88 -10.73
C ASP A 124 -4.54 4.84 -9.64
N GLN A 125 -5.15 5.21 -8.52
CA GLN A 125 -5.31 4.30 -7.38
C GLN A 125 -6.63 3.50 -7.41
N THR A 126 -7.46 3.69 -8.44
CA THR A 126 -8.79 3.08 -8.52
C THR A 126 -8.74 1.55 -8.52
N ASP A 127 -7.71 0.94 -9.09
CA ASP A 127 -7.55 -0.51 -9.15
C ASP A 127 -7.40 -1.14 -7.75
N SER A 128 -6.38 -0.72 -6.99
CA SER A 128 -6.15 -1.17 -5.61
C SER A 128 -7.29 -0.83 -4.67
N LEU A 129 -7.83 0.39 -4.75
CA LEU A 129 -8.91 0.85 -3.87
C LEU A 129 -10.27 0.20 -4.18
N SER A 130 -10.44 -0.36 -5.39
CA SER A 130 -11.57 -1.24 -5.70
C SER A 130 -11.51 -2.55 -4.91
N GLN A 131 -10.35 -2.92 -4.37
CA GLN A 131 -10.15 -4.15 -3.59
C GLN A 131 -10.19 -3.93 -2.07
N ARG A 132 -10.49 -2.70 -1.59
CA ARG A 132 -10.43 -2.34 -0.16
C ARG A 132 -11.31 -3.17 0.78
N ASP A 133 -12.31 -3.86 0.22
CA ASP A 133 -13.30 -4.67 0.95
C ASP A 133 -13.00 -6.18 0.89
N THR A 134 -11.93 -6.58 0.21
CA THR A 134 -11.57 -8.00 -0.02
C THR A 134 -10.97 -8.67 1.22
N GLY A 135 -10.50 -7.90 2.20
CA GLY A 135 -9.81 -8.40 3.39
C GLY A 135 -8.27 -8.44 3.27
N TRP A 136 -7.72 -7.74 2.28
CA TRP A 136 -6.28 -7.53 2.10
C TRP A 136 -5.82 -6.28 2.84
N MET A 137 -4.64 -6.36 3.45
CA MET A 137 -3.95 -5.16 3.97
C MET A 137 -3.34 -4.39 2.79
N GLN A 138 -3.28 -3.07 2.87
CA GLN A 138 -2.85 -2.21 1.76
C GLN A 138 -1.83 -1.16 2.24
N PHE A 139 -0.59 -1.31 1.80
CA PHE A 139 0.53 -0.40 2.07
C PHE A 139 0.89 0.41 0.82
N TYR A 140 0.81 1.73 0.87
CA TYR A 140 1.11 2.64 -0.24
C TYR A 140 2.50 3.26 -0.10
N ALA A 141 3.43 2.86 -0.97
CA ALA A 141 4.80 3.34 -0.98
C ALA A 141 4.91 4.75 -1.62
N GLU A 142 5.69 5.64 -1.00
CA GLU A 142 5.99 6.97 -1.53
C GLU A 142 7.17 6.98 -2.50
N ASN A 143 8.14 6.08 -2.30
CA ASN A 143 9.39 6.05 -3.06
C ASN A 143 9.92 4.62 -3.20
N ASN A 144 10.97 4.43 -4.01
CA ASN A 144 11.53 3.11 -4.31
C ASN A 144 12.11 2.40 -3.06
N GLN A 145 12.59 3.16 -2.06
CA GLN A 145 13.03 2.60 -0.78
C GLN A 145 11.86 1.98 -0.02
N GLU A 146 10.73 2.67 0.05
CA GLU A 146 9.52 2.16 0.71
C GLU A 146 8.92 0.95 -0.02
N VAL A 147 9.09 0.82 -1.34
CA VAL A 147 8.72 -0.40 -2.05
C VAL A 147 9.53 -1.59 -1.54
N TYR A 148 10.86 -1.45 -1.46
CA TYR A 148 11.73 -2.51 -0.96
C TYR A 148 11.44 -2.87 0.50
N ASP A 149 11.41 -1.89 1.39
CA ASP A 149 11.16 -2.11 2.82
C ASP A 149 9.73 -2.61 3.06
N GLY A 150 8.76 -2.08 2.31
CA GLY A 150 7.36 -2.43 2.37
C GLY A 150 7.10 -3.91 2.06
N VAL A 151 7.76 -4.49 1.05
CA VAL A 151 7.62 -5.93 0.74
C VAL A 151 8.13 -6.80 1.91
N LEU A 152 9.28 -6.47 2.50
CA LEU A 152 9.82 -7.22 3.64
C LEU A 152 8.90 -7.14 4.86
N MET A 153 8.43 -5.93 5.20
CA MET A 153 7.48 -5.73 6.29
C MET A 153 6.14 -6.42 6.01
N ALA A 154 5.63 -6.33 4.78
CA ALA A 154 4.36 -6.93 4.39
C ALA A 154 4.37 -8.44 4.61
N PHE A 155 5.44 -9.16 4.25
CA PHE A 155 5.56 -10.59 4.55
C PHE A 155 5.53 -10.86 6.06
N LYS A 156 6.33 -10.13 6.84
CA LYS A 156 6.39 -10.33 8.29
C LYS A 156 5.04 -10.09 8.96
N ILE A 157 4.35 -9.01 8.58
CA ILE A 157 3.03 -8.65 9.12
C ILE A 157 2.00 -9.69 8.66
N ALA A 158 1.93 -9.97 7.36
CA ALA A 158 1.00 -10.94 6.75
C ALA A 158 1.10 -12.31 7.42
N GLU A 159 2.30 -12.85 7.59
CA GLU A 159 2.55 -14.15 8.20
C GLU A 159 2.21 -14.18 9.69
N THR A 160 2.33 -13.04 10.38
CA THR A 160 1.97 -12.93 11.80
C THR A 160 0.45 -12.94 11.99
N VAL A 161 -0.30 -12.18 11.18
CA VAL A 161 -1.77 -12.10 11.32
C VAL A 161 -2.55 -13.08 10.44
N ASN A 162 -1.86 -13.80 9.56
CA ASN A 162 -2.44 -14.71 8.57
C ASN A 162 -3.48 -14.00 7.70
N LEU A 163 -3.09 -12.85 7.14
CA LEU A 163 -3.85 -12.08 6.16
C LEU A 163 -2.95 -11.74 4.96
N PRO A 164 -3.51 -11.70 3.74
CA PRO A 164 -2.74 -11.28 2.59
C PRO A 164 -2.52 -9.76 2.58
N ALA A 165 -1.47 -9.31 1.88
CA ALA A 165 -1.05 -7.91 1.84
C ALA A 165 -0.71 -7.45 0.41
N MET A 166 -1.14 -6.24 0.08
CA MET A 166 -0.75 -5.52 -1.13
C MET A 166 0.29 -4.46 -0.76
N VAL A 167 1.42 -4.49 -1.42
CA VAL A 167 2.37 -3.37 -1.48
C VAL A 167 2.09 -2.63 -2.76
N ILE A 168 1.68 -1.38 -2.63
CA ILE A 168 1.20 -0.57 -3.74
C ILE A 168 2.26 0.47 -4.10
N GLU A 169 2.61 0.53 -5.38
CA GLU A 169 3.50 1.54 -5.94
C GLU A 169 2.89 2.24 -7.16
N SER A 170 3.29 3.48 -7.42
CA SER A 170 2.73 4.28 -8.53
C SER A 170 3.32 3.90 -9.89
N ALA A 171 2.46 3.71 -10.89
CA ALA A 171 2.89 3.47 -12.26
C ALA A 171 3.76 4.61 -12.82
N PHE A 172 4.87 4.23 -13.45
CA PHE A 172 5.90 5.08 -14.06
C PHE A 172 6.66 6.00 -13.11
N ILE A 173 6.01 6.56 -12.09
CA ILE A 173 6.64 7.42 -11.09
C ILE A 173 7.60 6.61 -10.23
N LEU A 174 7.19 5.45 -9.70
CA LEU A 174 8.08 4.58 -8.92
C LEU A 174 8.58 3.42 -9.77
N SER A 175 7.66 2.77 -10.48
CA SER A 175 7.98 1.53 -11.19
C SER A 175 9.06 1.67 -12.27
N HIS A 176 9.27 2.87 -12.81
CA HIS A 176 10.21 3.13 -13.92
C HIS A 176 11.25 4.22 -13.65
N THR A 177 11.09 5.08 -12.64
CA THR A 177 12.17 6.01 -12.28
C THR A 177 13.18 5.33 -11.37
N TYR A 178 14.45 5.69 -11.50
CA TYR A 178 15.53 5.10 -10.73
C TYR A 178 15.89 6.01 -9.56
N ASP A 179 16.11 5.39 -8.40
CA ASP A 179 16.58 6.07 -7.20
C ASP A 179 17.56 5.16 -6.44
N VAL A 180 18.28 5.73 -5.48
CA VAL A 180 19.14 4.99 -4.57
C VAL A 180 18.27 4.26 -3.55
N VAL A 181 18.36 2.94 -3.56
CA VAL A 181 17.75 2.06 -2.54
C VAL A 181 18.86 1.46 -1.69
N GLU A 182 18.73 1.64 -0.37
CA GLU A 182 19.54 1.06 0.68
C GLU A 182 19.01 -0.34 1.04
N MET A 183 19.52 -1.35 0.35
CA MET A 183 19.14 -2.74 0.57
C MET A 183 19.80 -3.30 1.84
N ILE A 184 19.08 -4.19 2.51
CA ILE A 184 19.53 -4.86 3.73
C ILE A 184 20.31 -6.12 3.34
N PRO A 185 21.50 -6.39 3.93
CA PRO A 185 22.22 -7.65 3.77
C PRO A 185 21.33 -8.87 4.06
N GLN A 186 21.49 -9.93 3.26
CA GLN A 186 20.61 -11.11 3.30
C GLN A 186 20.47 -11.71 4.70
N GLU A 187 21.56 -11.80 5.46
CA GLU A 187 21.58 -12.41 6.79
C GLU A 187 20.70 -11.62 7.78
N LEU A 188 20.70 -10.30 7.67
CA LEU A 188 19.87 -9.44 8.51
C LEU A 188 18.39 -9.49 8.11
N VAL A 189 18.11 -9.70 6.81
CA VAL A 189 16.75 -9.99 6.34
C VAL A 189 16.28 -11.35 6.86
N ASP A 190 17.11 -12.39 6.80
CA ASP A 190 16.79 -13.73 7.31
C ASP A 190 16.51 -13.70 8.84
N GLU A 191 17.22 -12.85 9.61
CA GLU A 191 16.93 -12.59 11.01
C GLU A 191 15.62 -11.81 11.24
N PHE A 192 15.27 -10.89 10.34
CA PHE A 192 14.05 -10.08 10.44
C PHE A 192 12.81 -10.85 10.03
N LEU A 193 12.91 -11.60 8.94
CA LEU A 193 11.86 -12.37 8.32
C LEU A 193 12.32 -13.85 8.26
N PRO A 194 12.23 -14.57 9.39
CA PRO A 194 12.59 -15.98 9.43
C PRO A 194 11.69 -16.83 8.51
N PRO A 195 12.03 -18.12 8.30
CA PRO A 195 11.18 -19.02 7.53
C PRO A 195 9.73 -19.03 8.05
N ARG A 196 8.78 -18.98 7.12
CA ARG A 196 7.36 -18.92 7.42
C ARG A 196 6.93 -20.13 8.28
N LYS A 197 6.14 -19.86 9.31
CA LYS A 197 5.43 -20.89 10.09
C LYS A 197 3.93 -20.77 9.80
N PRO A 198 3.38 -21.61 8.90
CA PRO A 198 2.01 -21.44 8.47
C PRO A 198 1.01 -21.83 9.58
N LEU A 199 -0.11 -21.12 9.67
CA LEU A 199 -1.22 -21.44 10.59
C LEU A 199 -1.75 -22.87 10.40
N TYR A 200 -1.79 -23.30 9.14
CA TYR A 200 -2.13 -24.65 8.71
C TYR A 200 -1.40 -24.95 7.40
N THR A 201 -1.23 -26.22 7.04
CA THR A 201 -0.68 -26.61 5.75
C THR A 201 -1.40 -27.83 5.18
N LEU A 202 -1.53 -27.88 3.85
CA LEU A 202 -2.06 -29.03 3.11
C LEU A 202 -1.04 -30.16 2.94
N THR A 203 0.23 -29.95 3.32
CA THR A 203 1.32 -30.92 3.20
C THR A 203 1.58 -31.73 4.48
N ASP A 204 0.84 -31.48 5.56
CA ASP A 204 0.83 -32.34 6.73
C ASP A 204 -0.09 -33.55 6.48
N PHE A 205 0.51 -34.63 5.97
CA PHE A 205 -0.20 -35.87 5.68
C PHE A 205 -0.53 -36.70 6.93
N ASP A 206 0.11 -36.40 8.06
CA ASP A 206 -0.17 -37.06 9.34
C ASP A 206 -1.40 -36.43 10.02
N ASN A 207 -1.64 -35.12 9.80
CA ASN A 207 -2.81 -34.38 10.29
C ASN A 207 -3.57 -33.70 9.13
N PRO A 208 -4.24 -34.47 8.25
CA PRO A 208 -4.89 -33.91 7.08
C PRO A 208 -6.07 -33.00 7.46
N ILE A 209 -6.20 -31.89 6.74
CA ILE A 209 -7.27 -30.91 6.92
C ILE A 209 -8.10 -30.75 5.64
N SER A 210 -9.29 -30.19 5.78
CA SER A 210 -10.10 -29.71 4.65
C SER A 210 -10.21 -28.19 4.71
N VAL A 211 -9.95 -27.52 3.60
CA VAL A 211 -9.96 -26.06 3.47
C VAL A 211 -10.98 -25.67 2.41
N GLY A 212 -11.77 -24.62 2.67
CA GLY A 212 -12.76 -24.12 1.71
C GLY A 212 -14.05 -24.95 1.61
N ALA A 213 -14.37 -25.75 2.64
CA ALA A 213 -15.63 -26.49 2.71
C ALA A 213 -16.85 -25.55 2.77
N LEU A 214 -18.03 -26.07 2.40
CA LEU A 214 -19.29 -25.35 2.46
C LEU A 214 -19.59 -24.93 3.92
N GLY A 215 -19.56 -23.63 4.20
CA GLY A 215 -19.94 -23.07 5.50
C GLY A 215 -21.45 -22.93 5.64
N THR A 216 -21.99 -23.28 6.80
CA THR A 216 -23.39 -22.98 7.14
C THR A 216 -23.55 -21.49 7.48
N PRO A 217 -24.78 -20.93 7.49
CA PRO A 217 -24.99 -19.55 7.91
C PRO A 217 -24.43 -19.23 9.31
N SER A 218 -24.47 -20.19 10.25
CA SER A 218 -23.89 -20.01 11.58
C SER A 218 -22.37 -19.93 11.55
N ASP A 219 -21.70 -20.78 10.75
CA ASP A 219 -20.23 -20.79 10.70
C ASP A 219 -19.68 -19.59 9.92
N TYR A 220 -20.33 -19.24 8.82
CA TYR A 220 -19.88 -18.16 7.93
C TYR A 220 -19.79 -16.81 8.68
N TYR A 221 -20.77 -16.52 9.52
CA TYR A 221 -20.77 -15.30 10.35
C TYR A 221 -19.53 -15.23 11.26
N GLU A 222 -19.19 -16.35 11.93
CA GLU A 222 -18.02 -16.45 12.80
C GLU A 222 -16.70 -16.30 12.03
N PHE A 223 -16.61 -16.86 10.82
CA PHE A 223 -15.43 -16.67 9.97
C PHE A 223 -15.24 -15.21 9.54
N ARG A 224 -16.32 -14.50 9.21
CA ARG A 224 -16.26 -13.06 8.89
C ARG A 224 -15.82 -12.24 10.11
N TYR A 225 -16.30 -12.58 11.30
CA TYR A 225 -15.84 -11.93 12.53
C TYR A 225 -14.36 -12.19 12.80
N LYS A 226 -13.87 -13.42 12.62
CA LYS A 226 -12.44 -13.75 12.77
C LYS A 226 -11.55 -13.00 11.77
N LEU A 227 -12.03 -12.78 10.55
CA LEU A 227 -11.31 -11.97 9.55
C LEU A 227 -11.25 -10.50 9.97
N ALA A 228 -12.38 -9.93 10.43
CA ALA A 228 -12.42 -8.56 10.94
C ALA A 228 -11.49 -8.38 12.15
N LYS A 229 -11.48 -9.33 13.08
CA LYS A 229 -10.61 -9.29 14.26
C LYS A 229 -9.13 -9.36 13.87
N ALA A 230 -8.77 -10.20 12.91
CA ALA A 230 -7.40 -10.27 12.40
C ALA A 230 -6.94 -8.96 11.74
N MET A 231 -7.83 -8.27 11.01
CA MET A 231 -7.55 -6.97 10.41
C MET A 231 -7.33 -5.89 11.48
N GLU A 232 -8.09 -5.93 12.56
CA GLU A 232 -7.88 -5.02 13.71
C GLU A 232 -6.56 -5.32 14.43
N ASP A 233 -6.26 -6.60 14.67
CA ASP A 233 -5.02 -7.04 15.30
C ASP A 233 -3.79 -6.68 14.44
N ALA A 234 -3.96 -6.57 13.12
CA ALA A 234 -2.91 -6.14 12.20
C ALA A 234 -2.40 -4.72 12.47
N LYS A 235 -3.23 -3.79 12.95
CA LYS A 235 -2.75 -2.44 13.33
C LYS A 235 -1.61 -2.52 14.34
N LYS A 236 -1.80 -3.32 15.40
CA LYS A 236 -0.79 -3.53 16.44
C LYS A 236 0.50 -4.11 15.85
N VAL A 237 0.38 -5.14 15.00
CA VAL A 237 1.54 -5.78 14.36
C VAL A 237 2.26 -4.83 13.42
N ILE A 238 1.54 -3.98 12.68
CA ILE A 238 2.12 -2.93 11.83
C ILE A 238 2.99 -1.99 12.67
N HIS A 239 2.48 -1.49 13.80
CA HIS A 239 3.26 -0.62 14.70
C HIS A 239 4.51 -1.33 15.24
N GLU A 240 4.38 -2.57 15.72
CA GLU A 240 5.47 -3.35 16.29
C GLU A 240 6.56 -3.64 15.25
N VAL A 241 6.17 -4.11 14.07
CA VAL A 241 7.10 -4.41 12.97
C VAL A 241 7.77 -3.14 12.45
N GLY A 242 7.01 -2.05 12.27
CA GLY A 242 7.55 -0.78 11.80
C GLY A 242 8.56 -0.17 12.78
N LYS A 243 8.30 -0.30 14.08
CA LYS A 243 9.23 0.11 15.13
C LYS A 243 10.48 -0.78 15.16
N GLU A 244 10.32 -2.10 15.07
CA GLU A 244 11.46 -3.02 14.96
C GLU A 244 12.33 -2.68 13.74
N PHE A 245 11.70 -2.35 12.61
CA PHE A 245 12.40 -1.94 11.39
C PHE A 245 13.22 -0.66 11.63
N GLY A 246 12.66 0.32 12.35
CA GLY A 246 13.38 1.53 12.78
C GLY A 246 14.58 1.24 13.67
N GLU A 247 14.39 0.40 14.70
CA GLU A 247 15.45 0.04 15.66
C GLU A 247 16.60 -0.76 15.01
N ARG A 248 16.26 -1.65 14.06
CA ARG A 248 17.26 -2.51 13.39
C ARG A 248 17.91 -1.83 12.20
N PHE A 249 17.13 -1.09 11.41
CA PHE A 249 17.55 -0.63 10.10
C PHE A 249 17.61 0.89 9.93
N GLY A 250 17.21 1.66 10.94
CA GLY A 250 17.30 3.12 10.97
C GLY A 250 16.18 3.83 10.20
N ARG A 251 15.14 3.12 9.75
CA ARG A 251 13.99 3.67 9.01
C ARG A 251 12.71 3.29 9.72
N ASP A 252 12.07 4.26 10.37
CA ASP A 252 10.90 3.99 11.21
C ASP A 252 9.60 3.99 10.42
N TYR A 253 8.89 2.86 10.48
CA TYR A 253 7.59 2.64 9.85
C TYR A 253 6.47 2.41 10.87
N SER A 254 6.68 2.75 12.14
CA SER A 254 5.70 2.49 13.20
C SER A 254 4.42 3.29 13.06
N GLN A 255 4.41 4.41 12.33
CA GLN A 255 3.22 5.21 12.08
C GLN A 255 2.53 4.76 10.80
N MET A 256 1.21 4.52 10.87
CA MET A 256 0.37 4.23 9.70
C MET A 256 0.03 5.50 8.91
N ILE A 257 0.01 6.65 9.57
CA ILE A 257 -0.01 7.99 8.97
C ILE A 257 1.32 8.67 9.30
N GLU A 258 2.20 8.78 8.29
CA GLU A 258 3.44 9.51 8.44
C GLU A 258 3.16 11.02 8.47
N LEU A 259 3.50 11.64 9.60
CA LEU A 259 3.37 13.08 9.79
C LEU A 259 4.67 13.79 9.41
N TYR A 260 4.55 14.90 8.68
CA TYR A 260 5.67 15.74 8.27
C TYR A 260 5.34 17.21 8.55
N ARG A 261 6.07 17.81 9.51
CA ARG A 261 5.95 19.22 9.92
C ARG A 261 4.51 19.60 10.31
N THR A 262 3.89 18.81 11.18
CA THR A 262 2.48 18.96 11.60
C THR A 262 2.30 19.59 12.98
N GLU A 263 3.37 19.77 13.75
CA GLU A 263 3.33 20.13 15.17
C GLU A 263 2.71 21.51 15.44
N ASP A 264 2.88 22.44 14.51
CA ASP A 264 2.38 23.82 14.56
C ASP A 264 1.54 24.18 13.32
N ALA A 265 1.09 23.19 12.55
CA ALA A 265 0.40 23.40 11.29
C ALA A 265 -1.05 23.88 11.51
N ASP A 266 -1.45 24.94 10.79
CA ASP A 266 -2.84 25.36 10.73
C ASP A 266 -3.68 24.35 9.93
N PHE A 267 -3.10 23.76 8.89
CA PHE A 267 -3.72 22.69 8.11
C PHE A 267 -2.68 21.72 7.55
N VAL A 268 -3.15 20.55 7.11
CA VAL A 268 -2.30 19.51 6.52
C VAL A 268 -2.83 19.02 5.18
N PHE A 269 -1.91 18.70 4.29
CA PHE A 269 -2.19 17.89 3.11
C PHE A 269 -2.21 16.41 3.48
N MET A 270 -3.27 15.70 3.14
CA MET A 270 -3.39 14.27 3.38
C MET A 270 -3.49 13.52 2.05
N GLY A 271 -2.76 12.43 1.90
CA GLY A 271 -2.77 11.65 0.66
C GLY A 271 -2.00 10.33 0.80
N MET A 272 -1.86 9.61 -0.32
CA MET A 272 -1.22 8.29 -0.38
C MET A 272 -0.20 8.22 -1.52
N GLY A 273 0.78 7.33 -1.37
CA GLY A 273 1.71 6.96 -2.42
C GLY A 273 2.66 8.09 -2.86
N SER A 274 3.18 7.96 -4.09
CA SER A 274 4.25 8.84 -4.62
C SER A 274 3.92 10.32 -4.67
N LEU A 275 2.62 10.68 -4.72
CA LEU A 275 2.14 12.06 -4.66
C LEU A 275 2.73 12.81 -3.46
N MET A 276 2.88 12.11 -2.33
CA MET A 276 3.26 12.72 -1.06
C MET A 276 4.73 13.18 -1.03
N GLY A 277 5.60 12.64 -1.88
CA GLY A 277 6.97 13.15 -2.06
C GLY A 277 6.96 14.61 -2.57
N THR A 278 6.16 14.89 -3.61
CA THR A 278 5.96 16.24 -4.14
C THR A 278 5.32 17.17 -3.11
N VAL A 279 4.37 16.65 -2.33
CA VAL A 279 3.69 17.42 -1.27
C VAL A 279 4.67 17.82 -0.17
N LYS A 280 5.52 16.92 0.31
CA LYS A 280 6.53 17.22 1.33
C LYS A 280 7.51 18.30 0.86
N GLN A 281 7.97 18.21 -0.40
CA GLN A 281 8.80 19.25 -1.01
C GLN A 281 8.09 20.60 -1.06
N ALA A 282 6.81 20.62 -1.43
CA ALA A 282 6.03 21.85 -1.47
C ALA A 282 5.77 22.43 -0.07
N VAL A 283 5.54 21.58 0.93
CA VAL A 283 5.40 21.97 2.33
C VAL A 283 6.64 22.71 2.81
N ASP A 284 7.84 22.25 2.45
CA ASP A 284 9.08 22.93 2.84
C ASP A 284 9.17 24.36 2.27
N LEU A 285 8.87 24.54 0.99
CA LEU A 285 8.86 25.86 0.37
C LEU A 285 7.76 26.78 0.94
N LEU A 286 6.56 26.24 1.16
CA LEU A 286 5.45 27.00 1.76
C LEU A 286 5.78 27.45 3.19
N ARG A 287 6.49 26.61 3.94
CA ARG A 287 6.96 26.94 5.30
C ARG A 287 8.00 28.07 5.28
N GLU A 288 8.90 28.09 4.30
CA GLU A 288 9.83 29.22 4.09
C GLU A 288 9.09 30.53 3.77
N GLU A 289 7.93 30.43 3.12
CA GLU A 289 7.04 31.56 2.82
C GLU A 289 6.12 31.96 3.98
N GLY A 290 6.22 31.28 5.14
CA GLY A 290 5.48 31.59 6.35
C GLY A 290 4.12 30.91 6.48
N TYR A 291 3.77 29.97 5.60
CA TYR A 291 2.58 29.13 5.79
C TYR A 291 2.83 28.11 6.89
N LYS A 292 1.87 27.96 7.81
CA LYS A 292 1.85 26.88 8.78
C LYS A 292 1.14 25.66 8.20
N VAL A 293 1.85 24.89 7.37
CA VAL A 293 1.29 23.74 6.67
C VAL A 293 2.11 22.48 6.90
N GLY A 294 1.45 21.33 7.07
CA GLY A 294 2.12 20.04 7.16
C GLY A 294 1.65 19.05 6.08
N ALA A 295 2.22 17.85 6.11
CA ALA A 295 1.75 16.72 5.31
C ALA A 295 1.50 15.48 6.19
N ALA A 296 0.51 14.69 5.80
CA ALA A 296 0.10 13.46 6.44
C ALA A 296 -0.05 12.37 5.37
N LYS A 297 0.98 11.53 5.20
CA LYS A 297 0.92 10.42 4.24
C LYS A 297 0.30 9.20 4.90
N VAL A 298 -0.81 8.72 4.37
CA VAL A 298 -1.36 7.42 4.77
C VAL A 298 -0.52 6.32 4.13
N ARG A 299 0.31 5.66 4.95
CA ARG A 299 1.14 4.50 4.56
C ARG A 299 0.29 3.25 4.47
N TRP A 300 -0.57 3.01 5.47
CA TRP A 300 -1.49 1.89 5.48
C TRP A 300 -2.93 2.39 5.34
N PHE A 301 -3.59 2.03 4.24
CA PHE A 301 -5.00 2.36 4.01
C PHE A 301 -5.94 1.27 4.57
N ARG A 302 -5.48 0.02 4.53
CA ARG A 302 -6.12 -1.12 5.19
C ARG A 302 -5.10 -1.86 6.06
N PRO A 303 -5.39 -2.09 7.35
CA PRO A 303 -6.49 -1.51 8.13
C PRO A 303 -6.48 0.03 8.12
N PHE A 304 -7.64 0.68 8.20
CA PHE A 304 -7.70 2.14 8.16
C PHE A 304 -7.27 2.73 9.53
N PRO A 305 -6.36 3.73 9.56
CA PRO A 305 -5.76 4.24 10.79
C PRO A 305 -6.60 5.36 11.43
N SER A 306 -7.83 5.02 11.84
CA SER A 306 -8.78 5.99 12.43
C SER A 306 -8.24 6.68 13.68
N GLU A 307 -7.50 5.94 14.52
CA GLU A 307 -6.95 6.45 15.78
C GLU A 307 -5.85 7.51 15.53
N GLU A 308 -4.93 7.26 14.60
CA GLU A 308 -3.90 8.23 14.21
C GLU A 308 -4.51 9.45 13.52
N LEU A 309 -5.53 9.24 12.67
CA LEU A 309 -6.25 10.31 12.00
C LEU A 309 -6.94 11.23 13.01
N TYR A 310 -7.57 10.66 14.04
CA TYR A 310 -8.21 11.41 15.11
C TYR A 310 -7.21 12.32 15.85
N GLU A 311 -6.06 11.78 16.25
CA GLU A 311 -5.02 12.57 16.94
C GLU A 311 -4.47 13.70 16.06
N LEU A 312 -4.29 13.47 14.76
CA LEU A 312 -3.94 14.53 13.81
C LEU A 312 -5.04 15.59 13.71
N ALA A 313 -6.29 15.17 13.51
CA ALA A 313 -7.42 16.04 13.24
C ALA A 313 -7.77 17.01 14.38
N LYS A 314 -7.39 16.69 15.62
CA LYS A 314 -7.57 17.59 16.78
C LYS A 314 -6.63 18.78 16.78
N ASN A 315 -5.49 18.65 16.12
CA ASN A 315 -4.39 19.61 16.20
C ASN A 315 -4.35 20.56 15.00
N VAL A 316 -5.24 20.40 14.03
CA VAL A 316 -5.28 21.18 12.79
C VAL A 316 -6.67 21.79 12.59
N GLN A 317 -6.72 22.96 11.98
CA GLN A 317 -7.98 23.63 11.64
C GLN A 317 -8.60 23.06 10.37
N ALA A 318 -7.78 22.54 9.44
CA ALA A 318 -8.26 21.97 8.20
C ALA A 318 -7.39 20.81 7.68
N ILE A 319 -7.98 19.96 6.82
CA ILE A 319 -7.32 18.87 6.11
C ILE A 319 -7.67 18.98 4.61
N ALA A 320 -6.65 19.14 3.78
CA ALA A 320 -6.77 19.06 2.33
C ALA A 320 -6.45 17.63 1.88
N VAL A 321 -7.47 16.84 1.55
CA VAL A 321 -7.30 15.45 1.14
C VAL A 321 -7.12 15.37 -0.37
N LEU A 322 -6.00 14.83 -0.80
CA LEU A 322 -5.59 14.65 -2.19
C LEU A 322 -5.88 13.21 -2.62
N ASP A 323 -6.89 13.03 -3.46
CA ASP A 323 -7.26 11.73 -4.00
C ASP A 323 -6.84 11.61 -5.46
N ARG A 324 -6.01 10.59 -5.74
CA ARG A 324 -5.72 10.10 -7.10
C ARG A 324 -6.64 8.92 -7.45
N ASN A 325 -7.90 9.06 -7.06
CA ASN A 325 -8.98 8.10 -7.26
C ASN A 325 -10.32 8.84 -7.16
N PHE A 326 -11.40 8.17 -7.50
CA PHE A 326 -12.74 8.71 -7.28
C PHE A 326 -13.76 7.59 -7.10
N SER A 327 -14.60 7.66 -6.06
CA SER A 327 -15.76 6.80 -5.91
C SER A 327 -16.95 7.43 -6.63
N PHE A 328 -17.25 6.96 -7.84
CA PHE A 328 -18.35 7.52 -8.65
C PHE A 328 -19.70 7.49 -7.91
N GLY A 329 -20.33 8.67 -7.79
CA GLY A 329 -21.56 8.88 -7.00
C GLY A 329 -21.30 9.34 -5.56
N GLN A 330 -20.04 9.46 -5.16
CA GLN A 330 -19.57 10.02 -3.89
C GLN A 330 -18.43 11.01 -4.17
N GLU A 331 -17.26 10.78 -3.58
CA GLU A 331 -16.09 11.66 -3.54
C GLU A 331 -14.81 10.83 -3.63
N GLY A 332 -13.64 11.43 -3.40
CA GLY A 332 -12.39 10.68 -3.25
C GLY A 332 -12.47 9.66 -2.11
N ILE A 333 -11.88 8.48 -2.30
CA ILE A 333 -12.04 7.35 -1.39
C ILE A 333 -11.35 7.63 -0.06
N LEU A 334 -10.13 8.21 -0.07
CA LEU A 334 -9.45 8.57 1.17
C LEU A 334 -10.23 9.63 1.93
N PHE A 335 -10.76 10.63 1.22
CA PHE A 335 -11.58 11.67 1.82
C PHE A 335 -12.84 11.11 2.48
N ASN A 336 -13.52 10.18 1.80
CA ASN A 336 -14.72 9.54 2.31
C ASN A 336 -14.46 8.74 3.60
N GLU A 337 -13.39 7.94 3.61
CA GLU A 337 -13.00 7.14 4.77
C GLU A 337 -12.55 8.03 5.93
N ALA A 338 -11.80 9.10 5.64
CA ALA A 338 -11.36 10.05 6.65
C ALA A 338 -12.54 10.80 7.29
N LYS A 339 -13.52 11.26 6.49
CA LYS A 339 -14.76 11.85 7.02
C LYS A 339 -15.55 10.84 7.86
N GLY A 340 -15.68 9.60 7.38
CA GLY A 340 -16.35 8.52 8.10
C GLY A 340 -15.72 8.23 9.46
N ALA A 341 -14.39 8.15 9.51
CA ALA A 341 -13.62 7.92 10.73
C ALA A 341 -13.79 9.05 11.77
N LEU A 342 -13.91 10.30 11.32
CA LEU A 342 -14.05 11.46 12.21
C LEU A 342 -15.51 11.81 12.57
N TYR A 343 -16.50 11.22 11.88
CA TYR A 343 -17.91 11.62 12.02
C TYR A 343 -18.44 11.52 13.45
N ASN A 344 -18.13 10.43 14.15
CA ASN A 344 -18.56 10.18 15.54
C ASN A 344 -17.55 10.66 16.60
N THR A 345 -16.57 11.48 16.22
CA THR A 345 -15.56 12.05 17.13
C THR A 345 -15.84 13.53 17.39
N ASP A 346 -15.12 14.13 18.35
CA ASP A 346 -15.12 15.57 18.63
C ASP A 346 -14.15 16.37 17.73
N ALA A 347 -13.29 15.69 16.97
CA ALA A 347 -12.41 16.34 15.99
C ALA A 347 -13.21 16.75 14.75
N LYS A 348 -13.26 18.06 14.47
CA LYS A 348 -14.05 18.64 13.37
C LYS A 348 -13.24 19.66 12.56
N PRO A 349 -12.08 19.27 11.98
CA PRO A 349 -11.38 20.16 11.05
C PRO A 349 -12.25 20.43 9.82
N LEU A 350 -12.04 21.58 9.17
CA LEU A 350 -12.56 21.80 7.82
C LEU A 350 -11.88 20.81 6.88
N MET A 351 -12.66 19.99 6.16
CA MET A 351 -12.10 19.01 5.24
C MET A 351 -12.52 19.33 3.82
N LYS A 352 -11.55 19.36 2.90
CA LYS A 352 -11.80 19.56 1.48
C LYS A 352 -11.07 18.50 0.66
N ASN A 353 -11.73 17.99 -0.36
CA ASN A 353 -11.18 17.00 -1.27
C ASN A 353 -10.70 17.67 -2.56
N TYR A 354 -9.49 17.30 -3.00
CA TYR A 354 -8.96 17.66 -4.29
C TYR A 354 -8.69 16.39 -5.08
N ILE A 355 -9.41 16.21 -6.18
CA ILE A 355 -9.18 15.13 -7.13
C ILE A 355 -8.02 15.53 -8.03
N VAL A 356 -6.90 14.81 -7.92
CA VAL A 356 -5.63 15.18 -8.55
C VAL A 356 -5.01 14.01 -9.28
N GLY A 357 -4.29 14.30 -10.36
CA GLY A 357 -3.39 13.35 -11.02
C GLY A 357 -3.99 12.06 -11.59
N LEU A 358 -5.32 11.96 -11.73
CA LEU A 358 -5.98 10.80 -12.35
C LEU A 358 -5.39 10.50 -13.73
N GLY A 359 -5.20 9.20 -14.01
CA GLY A 359 -4.57 8.74 -15.24
C GLY A 359 -3.18 9.33 -15.49
N GLY A 360 -2.41 9.54 -14.43
CA GLY A 360 -1.05 10.09 -14.43
C GLY A 360 -0.94 11.51 -14.97
N ARG A 361 -1.99 12.32 -14.83
CA ARG A 361 -1.84 13.77 -15.05
C ARG A 361 -0.82 14.31 -14.04
N ASP A 362 0.08 15.16 -14.53
CA ASP A 362 1.12 15.73 -13.69
C ASP A 362 0.52 16.54 -12.52
N PHE A 363 1.21 16.49 -11.37
CA PHE A 363 0.85 17.23 -10.16
C PHE A 363 2.13 17.74 -9.51
N THR A 364 2.30 19.06 -9.58
CA THR A 364 3.57 19.72 -9.30
C THR A 364 3.60 20.41 -7.95
N VAL A 365 4.78 20.82 -7.52
CA VAL A 365 4.96 21.68 -6.33
C VAL A 365 4.13 22.97 -6.43
N ASN A 366 4.03 23.57 -7.63
CA ASN A 366 3.23 24.77 -7.85
C ASN A 366 1.73 24.51 -7.69
N ASP A 367 1.28 23.30 -7.97
CA ASP A 367 -0.10 22.92 -7.79
C ASP A 367 -0.47 22.81 -6.32
N VAL A 368 0.40 22.19 -5.52
CA VAL A 368 0.29 22.16 -4.06
C VAL A 368 0.25 23.58 -3.48
N ARG A 369 1.09 24.49 -3.98
CA ARG A 369 1.08 25.90 -3.56
C ARG A 369 -0.26 26.58 -3.80
N LYS A 370 -0.85 26.42 -4.99
CA LYS A 370 -2.18 26.96 -5.30
C LYS A 370 -3.27 26.38 -4.40
N ILE A 371 -3.19 25.08 -4.08
CA ILE A 371 -4.12 24.47 -3.13
C ILE A 371 -3.91 25.06 -1.72
N ALA A 372 -2.68 25.29 -1.28
CA ALA A 372 -2.39 25.93 0.00
C ALA A 372 -2.98 27.35 0.10
N GLU A 373 -2.88 28.15 -0.96
CA GLU A 373 -3.52 29.48 -1.04
C GLU A 373 -5.04 29.38 -0.89
N ASN A 374 -5.67 28.42 -1.56
CA ASN A 374 -7.11 28.17 -1.44
C ASN A 374 -7.50 27.71 -0.02
N MET A 375 -6.74 26.79 0.59
CA MET A 375 -6.97 26.34 1.96
C MET A 375 -6.81 27.45 2.99
N LYS A 376 -5.82 28.32 2.82
CA LYS A 376 -5.67 29.52 3.67
C LYS A 376 -6.92 30.40 3.60
N ALA A 377 -7.42 30.66 2.39
CA ALA A 377 -8.63 31.46 2.21
C ALA A 377 -9.89 30.81 2.82
N ILE A 378 -9.99 29.47 2.77
CA ILE A 378 -11.06 28.70 3.41
C ILE A 378 -10.98 28.83 4.93
N ILE A 379 -9.79 28.67 5.51
CA ILE A 379 -9.55 28.80 6.95
C ILE A 379 -9.89 30.21 7.44
N ASP A 380 -9.41 31.24 6.74
CA ASP A 380 -9.67 32.64 7.09
C ASP A 380 -11.17 32.99 7.07
N LYS A 381 -11.96 32.34 6.21
CA LYS A 381 -13.42 32.51 6.14
C LYS A 381 -14.19 31.60 7.08
N GLY A 382 -13.64 30.45 7.45
CA GLY A 382 -14.30 29.41 8.24
C GLY A 382 -15.35 28.60 7.46
N GLU A 383 -15.38 28.68 6.13
CA GLU A 383 -16.35 27.99 5.27
C GLU A 383 -15.69 27.43 4.01
N LEU A 384 -16.19 26.28 3.55
CA LEU A 384 -15.77 25.67 2.27
C LEU A 384 -16.39 26.44 1.09
N ASP A 385 -15.60 26.69 0.06
CA ASP A 385 -16.08 27.15 -1.25
C ASP A 385 -16.77 26.02 -2.03
N VAL A 386 -16.17 24.83 -2.03
CA VAL A 386 -16.70 23.57 -2.55
C VAL A 386 -16.06 22.43 -1.77
N GLU A 387 -16.80 21.36 -1.50
CA GLU A 387 -16.29 20.21 -0.75
C GLU A 387 -15.36 19.32 -1.59
N VAL A 388 -15.71 19.09 -2.86
CA VAL A 388 -14.94 18.27 -3.80
C VAL A 388 -14.54 19.10 -5.02
N ASP A 389 -13.24 19.31 -5.19
CA ASP A 389 -12.67 20.07 -6.30
C ASP A 389 -11.93 19.16 -7.29
N TRP A 390 -12.38 19.17 -8.54
CA TRP A 390 -11.68 18.51 -9.65
C TRP A 390 -10.58 19.41 -10.17
N TYR A 391 -9.41 19.26 -9.55
CA TYR A 391 -8.28 20.14 -9.77
C TYR A 391 -7.74 20.04 -11.20
N HIS A 392 -7.47 21.19 -11.84
CA HIS A 392 -7.01 21.30 -13.24
C HIS A 392 -7.90 20.61 -14.28
N LEU A 393 -9.22 20.56 -14.04
CA LEU A 393 -10.16 20.19 -15.10
C LEU A 393 -10.14 21.25 -16.20
N LYS A 394 -9.90 20.84 -17.45
CA LYS A 394 -10.07 21.71 -18.63
C LYS A 394 -11.58 21.90 -18.83
N ARG A 395 -12.09 23.11 -18.57
CA ARG A 395 -13.51 23.47 -18.73
C ARG A 395 -13.75 24.17 -20.06
#